data_AF-A0A2N5J4M6-F1
#
_entry.id   AF-A0A2N5J4M6-F1
#
_cell.length_a   1.000
_cell.length_b   1.000
_cell.length_c   1.000
_cell.angle_alpha   90.00
_cell.angle_beta   90.00
_cell.angle_gamma   90.00
#
_symmetry.space_group_name_H-M   'P 1'
#
loop_
_entity.id
_entity.type
_entity.pdbx_description
1 polymer ?
#
loop_
_entity_poly.entity_id
_entity_poly.type
_entity_poly.pdbx_seq_one_letter_code
_entity_poly.pdbx_strand_id
1 'polypeptide(L)'
;MTEQQNPSPEAMRIAGEYTYAVRWDERRLGYTVTCDEVGTWNKPCISNVEDLLEATRRAVARVVDDRVARGMEPPKPLHPGKGRELTERSLRAALERSLDGIPFERSVRSPFTDDERRILETRLRWDDAGMFDMSDDGNVRGFGGIASDGRAGRREPRRLVYSSYQALVAVLIDVAAKQRDLGDCGSAADTDRVRFAVDDEFLGIDMADERAMADATIDHLHRYVAYSRILYEDEPYVRPGLSGEERWRIITGKASMSIMRDLFAMQWRSHVKLMRALHHGWPWADPLMGLPVGWATRFGAELLGDMQRVVDLGLDGFAIEQVEERLGGLRIYFDAGGGDDGGRGSDDGFDVRRTGLAGLMTALLDAYENLSLVTCIDCGSWHDVRLTRGWIRPICRRCALFDAVGRHHPDPEREWDAMTPVADDVTAWTREHVRSLDDPRLSQAHIHRLLEDRGVEHFVA
;
A
#
# COMPACT_ATOMS: atom_id res chain seq x y z
N MET A 1 -0.31 -13.36 -23.64
CA MET A 1 0.49 -12.13 -23.80
C MET A 1 1.90 -12.53 -24.19
N THR A 2 2.40 -12.10 -25.34
CA THR A 2 3.80 -12.30 -25.73
C THR A 2 4.67 -11.42 -24.86
N GLU A 3 5.72 -12.00 -24.27
CA GLU A 3 6.80 -11.31 -23.57
C GLU A 3 7.22 -10.08 -24.41
N GLN A 4 7.04 -8.87 -23.87
CA GLN A 4 7.33 -7.65 -24.62
C GLN A 4 8.84 -7.54 -24.79
N GLN A 5 9.35 -7.92 -25.95
CA GLN A 5 10.76 -7.76 -26.29
C GLN A 5 11.14 -6.28 -26.24
N ASN A 6 12.27 -6.00 -25.58
CA ASN A 6 12.85 -4.66 -25.56
C ASN A 6 13.23 -4.25 -26.99
N PRO A 7 12.97 -2.99 -27.41
CA PRO A 7 13.34 -2.53 -28.74
C PRO A 7 14.86 -2.54 -28.92
N SER A 8 15.31 -2.70 -30.17
CA SER A 8 16.73 -2.73 -30.49
C SER A 8 17.40 -1.37 -30.17
N PRO A 9 18.71 -1.36 -29.83
CA PRO A 9 19.44 -0.11 -29.60
C PRO A 9 19.41 0.84 -30.80
N GLU A 10 19.36 0.30 -32.02
CA GLU A 10 19.27 1.09 -33.24
C GLU A 10 17.91 1.75 -33.38
N ALA A 11 16.82 1.03 -33.14
CA ALA A 11 15.48 1.61 -33.15
C ALA A 11 15.29 2.67 -32.06
N MET A 12 15.86 2.45 -30.87
CA MET A 12 15.88 3.47 -29.81
C MET A 12 16.65 4.72 -30.23
N ARG A 13 17.79 4.57 -30.93
CA ARG A 13 18.54 5.70 -31.48
C ARG A 13 17.70 6.49 -32.49
N ILE A 14 17.05 5.80 -33.43
CA ILE A 14 16.18 6.42 -34.44
C ILE A 14 14.99 7.14 -33.77
N ALA A 15 14.32 6.48 -32.82
CA ALA A 15 13.21 7.06 -32.07
C ALA A 15 13.61 8.31 -31.27
N GLY A 16 14.87 8.40 -30.82
CA GLY A 16 15.42 9.56 -30.15
C GLY A 16 15.62 10.79 -31.06
N GLU A 17 15.61 10.61 -32.38
CA GLU A 17 15.73 11.68 -33.38
C GLU A 17 14.35 12.25 -33.82
N TYR A 18 13.26 11.57 -33.48
CA TYR A 18 11.89 12.01 -33.81
C TYR A 18 11.39 13.14 -32.91
N THR A 19 10.28 13.74 -33.34
CA THR A 19 9.66 14.88 -32.65
C THR A 19 8.46 14.42 -31.85
N TYR A 20 8.46 14.72 -30.55
CA TYR A 20 7.35 14.41 -29.67
C TYR A 20 6.62 15.69 -29.26
N ALA A 21 5.33 15.75 -29.55
CA ALA A 21 4.46 16.81 -29.06
C ALA A 21 3.89 16.41 -27.71
N VAL A 22 4.30 17.13 -26.67
CA VAL A 22 3.76 17.01 -25.31
C VAL A 22 2.68 18.07 -25.13
N ARG A 23 1.49 17.67 -24.66
CA ARG A 23 0.37 18.57 -24.41
C ARG A 23 -0.26 18.27 -23.05
N TRP A 24 -0.53 19.33 -22.29
CA TRP A 24 -1.42 19.26 -21.14
C TRP A 24 -2.88 19.16 -21.62
N ASP A 25 -3.60 18.15 -21.13
CA ASP A 25 -5.03 17.97 -21.35
C ASP A 25 -5.79 18.40 -20.09
N GLU A 26 -6.30 19.63 -20.10
CA GLU A 26 -7.03 20.23 -18.97
C GLU A 26 -8.26 19.39 -18.57
N ARG A 27 -8.91 18.70 -19.51
CA ARG A 27 -10.11 17.90 -19.21
C ARG A 27 -9.79 16.65 -18.42
N ARG A 28 -8.55 16.16 -18.51
CA ARG A 28 -8.10 14.90 -17.92
C ARG A 28 -7.00 15.11 -16.89
N LEU A 29 -6.62 16.36 -16.63
CA LEU A 29 -5.57 16.76 -15.69
C LEU A 29 -4.29 15.94 -15.87
N GLY A 30 -3.87 15.74 -17.13
CA GLY A 30 -2.73 14.89 -17.45
C GLY A 30 -2.02 15.29 -18.73
N TYR A 31 -0.86 14.70 -18.97
CA TYR A 31 -0.08 14.92 -20.18
C TYR A 31 -0.44 13.88 -21.24
N THR A 32 -0.46 14.34 -22.48
CA THR A 32 -0.46 13.48 -23.68
C THR A 32 0.84 13.68 -24.42
N VAL A 33 1.38 12.60 -24.98
CA VAL A 33 2.56 12.63 -25.83
C VAL A 33 2.22 11.97 -27.16
N THR A 34 2.55 12.64 -28.26
CA THR A 34 2.37 12.12 -29.62
C THR A 34 3.67 12.18 -30.39
N CYS A 35 3.85 11.24 -31.31
CA CYS A 35 4.91 11.28 -32.31
C CYS A 35 4.28 11.19 -33.70
N ASP A 36 4.30 12.31 -34.41
CA ASP A 36 3.60 12.48 -35.69
C ASP A 36 4.27 11.66 -36.81
N GLU A 37 5.56 11.38 -36.70
CA GLU A 37 6.30 10.51 -37.64
C GLU A 37 5.74 9.09 -37.70
N VAL A 38 5.17 8.59 -36.60
CA VAL A 38 4.72 7.20 -36.45
C VAL A 38 3.21 7.10 -36.23
N GLY A 39 2.54 8.22 -35.98
CA GLY A 39 1.10 8.24 -35.70
C GLY A 39 0.76 7.60 -34.35
N THR A 40 1.69 7.62 -33.40
CA THR A 40 1.47 7.08 -32.05
C THR A 40 0.86 8.15 -31.16
N TRP A 41 -0.23 7.79 -30.48
CA TRP A 41 -0.90 8.62 -29.48
C TRP A 41 -1.02 7.82 -28.20
N ASN A 42 -0.47 8.33 -27.11
CA ASN A 42 -0.67 7.74 -25.79
C ASN A 42 -1.93 8.29 -25.12
N LYS A 43 -2.60 7.42 -24.36
CA LYS A 43 -3.65 7.85 -23.44
C LYS A 43 -3.04 8.88 -22.46
N PRO A 44 -3.78 9.94 -22.10
CA PRO A 44 -3.31 10.92 -21.13
C PRO A 44 -2.95 10.24 -19.81
N CYS A 45 -1.82 10.65 -19.24
CA CYS A 45 -1.33 10.18 -17.95
C CYS A 45 -1.16 11.34 -16.99
N ILE A 46 -1.60 11.16 -15.75
CA ILE A 46 -1.49 12.14 -14.66
C ILE A 46 -0.07 12.09 -14.02
N SER A 47 0.73 11.07 -14.36
CA SER A 47 2.06 10.84 -13.79
C SER A 47 3.15 11.76 -14.37
N ASN A 48 4.40 11.50 -13.93
CA ASN A 48 5.63 12.11 -14.46
C ASN A 48 5.65 12.09 -16.00
N VAL A 49 5.64 13.29 -16.60
CA VAL A 49 5.65 13.48 -18.05
C VAL A 49 6.92 12.94 -18.71
N GLU A 50 8.03 12.87 -17.99
CA GLU A 50 9.28 12.30 -18.49
C GLU A 50 9.16 10.78 -18.67
N ASP A 51 8.51 10.09 -17.73
CA ASP A 51 8.24 8.65 -17.82
C ASP A 51 7.25 8.36 -18.96
N LEU A 52 6.24 9.21 -19.14
CA LEU A 52 5.32 9.10 -20.26
C LEU A 52 6.05 9.30 -21.61
N LEU A 53 6.95 10.28 -21.69
CA LEU A 53 7.75 10.53 -22.89
C LEU A 53 8.67 9.34 -23.20
N GLU A 54 9.32 8.77 -22.19
CA GLU A 54 10.18 7.58 -22.35
C GLU A 54 9.38 6.34 -22.75
N ALA A 55 8.21 6.12 -22.15
CA ALA A 55 7.30 5.06 -22.56
C ALA A 55 6.84 5.23 -24.02
N THR A 56 6.55 6.48 -24.44
CA THR A 56 6.21 6.80 -25.84
C THR A 56 7.37 6.49 -26.78
N ARG A 57 8.60 6.87 -26.42
CA ARG A 57 9.81 6.57 -27.21
C ARG A 57 10.01 5.07 -27.41
N ARG A 58 9.82 4.26 -26.37
CA ARG A 58 9.89 2.80 -26.48
C ARG A 58 8.80 2.24 -27.38
N ALA A 59 7.58 2.77 -27.30
CA ALA A 59 6.51 2.37 -28.20
C ALA A 59 6.83 2.70 -29.67
N VAL A 60 7.35 3.90 -29.93
CA VAL A 60 7.82 4.33 -31.25
C VAL A 60 8.97 3.45 -31.76
N ALA A 61 9.95 3.15 -30.91
CA ALA A 61 11.09 2.28 -31.25
C ALA A 61 10.62 0.87 -31.66
N ARG A 62 9.62 0.31 -30.97
CA ARG A 62 9.02 -0.98 -31.37
C ARG A 62 8.38 -0.94 -32.76
N VAL A 63 7.74 0.16 -33.13
CA VAL A 63 7.19 0.34 -34.50
C VAL A 63 8.33 0.44 -35.52
N VAL A 64 9.43 1.10 -35.17
CA VAL A 64 10.63 1.15 -36.03
C VAL A 64 11.21 -0.25 -36.25
N ASP A 65 11.39 -1.04 -35.18
CA ASP A 65 11.87 -2.43 -35.25
C ASP A 65 10.98 -3.31 -36.14
N ASP A 66 9.65 -3.25 -35.93
CA ASP A 66 8.71 -4.04 -36.72
C ASP A 66 8.77 -3.69 -38.22
N ARG A 67 9.03 -2.43 -38.58
CA ARG A 67 9.22 -2.04 -39.99
C ARG A 67 10.53 -2.57 -40.55
N VAL A 68 11.62 -2.43 -39.81
CA VAL A 68 12.95 -2.93 -40.23
C VAL A 68 12.92 -4.45 -40.40
N ALA A 69 12.29 -5.18 -39.47
CA ALA A 69 12.12 -6.63 -39.55
C ALA A 69 11.33 -7.08 -40.79
N ARG A 70 10.42 -6.22 -41.29
CA ARG A 70 9.65 -6.43 -42.52
C ARG A 70 10.38 -5.94 -43.79
N GLY A 71 11.65 -5.54 -43.68
CA GLY A 71 12.43 -5.00 -44.79
C GLY A 71 11.95 -3.63 -45.28
N MET A 72 11.20 -2.89 -44.46
CA MET A 72 10.74 -1.53 -44.79
C MET A 72 11.68 -0.49 -44.19
N GLU A 73 11.85 0.63 -44.90
CA GLU A 73 12.55 1.78 -44.34
C GLU A 73 11.78 2.37 -43.14
N PRO A 74 12.50 2.81 -42.09
CA PRO A 74 11.89 3.53 -40.99
C PRO A 74 11.36 4.90 -41.46
N PRO A 75 10.33 5.45 -40.79
CA PRO A 75 9.85 6.79 -41.07
C PRO A 75 10.98 7.82 -41.00
N LYS A 76 11.00 8.75 -41.95
CA LYS A 76 11.98 9.84 -41.92
C LYS A 76 11.58 10.84 -40.83
N PRO A 77 12.52 11.34 -40.00
CA PRO A 77 12.21 12.39 -39.04
C PRO A 77 11.58 13.61 -39.72
N LEU A 78 10.48 14.14 -39.16
CA LEU A 78 9.85 15.35 -39.71
C LEU A 78 10.78 16.57 -39.59
N HIS A 79 11.63 16.57 -38.57
CA HIS A 79 12.59 17.64 -38.28
C HIS A 79 14.02 17.09 -38.12
N PRO A 80 14.71 16.76 -39.22
CA PRO A 80 16.06 16.20 -39.19
C PRO A 80 17.03 17.08 -38.38
N GLY A 81 17.68 16.49 -37.39
CA GLY A 81 18.63 17.17 -36.49
C GLY A 81 18.02 18.11 -35.45
N LYS A 82 16.68 18.26 -35.41
CA LYS A 82 15.97 19.17 -34.48
C LYS A 82 14.93 18.49 -33.58
N GLY A 83 14.62 17.20 -33.81
CA GLY A 83 13.55 16.50 -33.08
C GLY A 83 13.69 16.58 -31.55
N ARG A 84 14.92 16.43 -31.04
CA ARG A 84 15.21 16.56 -29.59
C ARG A 84 14.91 17.96 -29.05
N GLU A 85 15.43 18.99 -29.71
CA GLU A 85 15.25 20.39 -29.31
C GLU A 85 13.76 20.78 -29.29
N LEU A 86 13.01 20.36 -30.32
CA LEU A 86 11.58 20.62 -30.44
C LEU A 86 10.77 19.85 -29.38
N THR A 87 11.17 18.61 -29.08
CA THR A 87 10.57 17.81 -28.00
C THR A 87 10.77 18.48 -26.64
N GLU A 88 11.99 18.91 -26.31
CA GLU A 88 12.29 19.62 -25.06
C GLU A 88 11.50 20.94 -24.95
N ARG A 89 11.33 21.65 -26.06
CA ARG A 89 10.50 22.86 -26.12
C ARG A 89 9.02 22.57 -25.90
N SER A 90 8.48 21.51 -26.52
CA SER A 90 7.10 21.10 -26.32
C SER A 90 6.83 20.64 -24.90
N LEU A 91 7.78 19.89 -24.31
CA LEU A 91 7.73 19.47 -22.91
C LEU A 91 7.68 20.68 -21.97
N ARG A 92 8.58 21.65 -22.16
CA ARG A 92 8.59 22.88 -21.35
C ARG A 92 7.28 23.66 -21.48
N ALA A 93 6.76 23.82 -22.70
CA ALA A 93 5.49 24.51 -22.92
C ALA A 93 4.30 23.78 -22.28
N ALA A 94 4.30 22.45 -22.27
CA ALA A 94 3.27 21.66 -21.59
C ALA A 94 3.36 21.78 -20.07
N LEU A 95 4.57 21.79 -19.51
CA LEU A 95 4.83 22.04 -18.08
C LEU A 95 4.42 23.46 -17.67
N GLU A 96 4.73 24.47 -18.47
CA GLU A 96 4.30 25.85 -18.21
C GLU A 96 2.76 25.95 -18.22
N ARG A 97 2.09 25.31 -19.19
CA ARG A 97 0.62 25.30 -19.25
C ARG A 97 -0.04 24.52 -18.12
N SER A 98 0.55 23.41 -17.68
CA SER A 98 0.00 22.67 -16.55
C SER A 98 0.11 23.46 -15.25
N LEU A 99 1.13 24.33 -15.12
CA LEU A 99 1.28 25.25 -14.00
C LEU A 99 0.32 26.45 -14.09
N ASP A 100 0.05 26.97 -15.30
CA ASP A 100 -0.86 28.11 -15.51
C ASP A 100 -2.35 27.73 -15.51
N GLY A 101 -2.68 26.50 -15.92
CA GLY A 101 -4.06 26.01 -16.10
C GLY A 101 -4.69 25.36 -14.87
N ILE A 102 -3.89 25.05 -13.84
CA ILE A 102 -4.48 24.73 -12.54
C ILE A 102 -4.80 26.07 -11.88
N PRO A 103 -6.08 26.36 -11.59
CA PRO A 103 -6.45 27.51 -10.79
C PRO A 103 -6.09 27.21 -9.34
N PHE A 104 -4.81 26.97 -9.07
CA PHE A 104 -4.22 27.61 -7.92
C PHE A 104 -4.24 29.09 -8.29
N GLU A 105 -5.38 29.74 -8.05
CA GLU A 105 -5.23 30.97 -7.31
C GLU A 105 -4.16 30.65 -6.26
N ARG A 106 -3.08 31.43 -6.21
CA ARG A 106 -2.39 31.62 -4.94
C ARG A 106 -3.40 32.31 -4.00
N SER A 107 -4.58 31.72 -3.81
CA SER A 107 -5.56 32.11 -2.84
C SER A 107 -4.92 31.71 -1.53
N VAL A 108 -4.81 32.71 -0.67
CA VAL A 108 -4.89 32.58 0.77
C VAL A 108 -4.06 31.42 1.32
N ARG A 109 -2.79 31.72 1.68
CA ARG A 109 -1.91 30.92 2.56
C ARG A 109 -2.38 29.47 2.78
N SER A 110 -1.71 28.50 2.15
CA SER A 110 -1.90 27.07 2.44
C SER A 110 -2.15 26.87 3.94
N PRO A 111 -3.18 26.10 4.34
CA PRO A 111 -3.44 25.86 5.76
C PRO A 111 -2.27 25.15 6.45
N PHE A 112 -1.36 24.57 5.66
CA PHE A 112 -0.17 23.87 6.11
C PHE A 112 1.08 24.76 6.07
N THR A 113 1.89 24.63 7.11
CA THR A 113 3.26 25.13 7.17
C THR A 113 4.17 24.43 6.13
N ASP A 114 5.31 25.02 5.79
CA ASP A 114 6.30 24.40 4.88
C ASP A 114 6.75 23.02 5.35
N ASP A 115 6.88 22.85 6.67
CA ASP A 115 7.25 21.57 7.28
C ASP A 115 6.14 20.52 7.14
N GLU A 116 4.89 20.90 7.39
CA GLU A 116 3.74 20.01 7.20
C GLU A 116 3.60 19.59 5.74
N ARG A 117 3.75 20.52 4.80
CA ARG A 117 3.73 20.20 3.36
C ARG A 117 4.81 19.21 2.99
N ARG A 118 6.05 19.41 3.47
CA ARG A 118 7.15 18.46 3.26
C ARG A 118 6.81 17.05 3.78
N ILE A 119 6.21 16.94 4.97
CA ILE A 119 5.81 15.65 5.53
C ILE A 119 4.70 15.01 4.68
N LEU A 120 3.66 15.76 4.34
CA LEU A 120 2.55 15.29 3.53
C LEU A 120 2.99 14.86 2.12
N GLU A 121 3.84 15.63 1.45
CA GLU A 121 4.38 15.33 0.11
C GLU A 121 5.29 14.10 0.09
N THR A 122 6.09 13.91 1.14
CA THR A 122 6.99 12.74 1.21
C THR A 122 6.25 11.45 1.53
N ARG A 123 5.07 11.53 2.17
CA ARG A 123 4.35 10.38 2.73
C ARG A 123 3.08 10.02 2.02
N LEU A 124 2.24 11.01 1.75
CA LEU A 124 0.89 10.79 1.28
C LEU A 124 0.74 10.97 -0.22
N ARG A 125 1.84 11.18 -0.98
CA ARG A 125 1.90 11.37 -2.45
C ARG A 125 0.55 11.11 -3.13
N TRP A 126 -0.26 12.16 -3.18
CA TRP A 126 -1.66 12.06 -3.62
C TRP A 126 -1.76 11.84 -5.13
N ASP A 127 -0.68 12.18 -5.85
CA ASP A 127 -0.56 12.12 -7.30
C ASP A 127 -0.57 10.67 -7.86
N ASP A 128 -0.23 9.67 -7.04
CA ASP A 128 -0.19 8.25 -7.46
C ASP A 128 -1.55 7.53 -7.31
N ALA A 129 -2.59 8.19 -6.78
CA ALA A 129 -3.93 7.61 -6.60
C ALA A 129 -4.67 7.28 -7.93
N GLY A 130 -4.08 7.67 -9.07
CA GLY A 130 -4.50 7.28 -10.41
C GLY A 130 -3.93 5.94 -10.91
N MET A 131 -3.06 5.25 -10.16
CA MET A 131 -2.34 4.07 -10.65
C MET A 131 -3.03 2.71 -10.42
N PHE A 132 -4.22 2.66 -9.80
CA PHE A 132 -5.02 1.43 -9.63
C PHE A 132 -6.26 1.37 -10.54
N ASP A 133 -6.07 1.67 -11.83
CA ASP A 133 -6.92 1.15 -12.90
C ASP A 133 -6.17 0.01 -13.62
N MET A 134 -5.72 -0.98 -12.84
CA MET A 134 -5.18 -2.24 -13.37
C MET A 134 -6.26 -3.32 -13.28
N SER A 135 -7.10 -3.36 -14.31
CA SER A 135 -7.64 -4.62 -14.81
C SER A 135 -7.60 -4.63 -16.33
N ASP A 136 -6.52 -5.16 -16.90
CA ASP A 136 -6.56 -5.79 -18.23
C ASP A 136 -6.83 -7.32 -18.09
N ASP A 137 -6.79 -7.87 -16.87
CA ASP A 137 -7.16 -9.26 -16.59
C ASP A 137 -8.15 -9.30 -15.41
N GLY A 138 -9.43 -9.47 -15.74
CA GLY A 138 -10.57 -9.36 -14.81
C GLY A 138 -10.69 -10.47 -13.78
N ASN A 139 -9.80 -10.51 -12.77
CA ASN A 139 -10.09 -11.18 -11.48
C ASN A 139 -9.12 -10.76 -10.37
N VAL A 140 -9.25 -9.51 -9.92
CA VAL A 140 -9.04 -9.18 -8.51
C VAL A 140 -10.29 -8.46 -8.05
N ARG A 141 -11.11 -9.12 -7.23
CA ARG A 141 -12.27 -8.52 -6.58
C ARG A 141 -11.80 -7.62 -5.43
N GLY A 142 -11.17 -6.49 -5.77
CA GLY A 142 -10.86 -5.41 -4.84
C GLY A 142 -11.71 -4.20 -5.20
N PHE A 143 -12.65 -3.83 -4.32
CA PHE A 143 -13.59 -2.70 -4.43
C PHE A 143 -14.32 -2.57 -5.78
N GLY A 144 -15.61 -2.95 -5.75
CA GLY A 144 -16.49 -3.10 -6.91
C GLY A 144 -16.43 -1.98 -7.94
N GLY A 145 -16.46 -2.40 -9.21
CA GLY A 145 -16.50 -1.56 -10.39
C GLY A 145 -17.48 -0.41 -10.27
N ILE A 146 -16.93 0.79 -10.31
CA ILE A 146 -17.68 2.02 -10.53
C ILE A 146 -17.64 2.27 -12.03
N ALA A 147 -18.80 2.16 -12.64
CA ALA A 147 -19.01 2.38 -14.06
C ALA A 147 -18.48 3.76 -14.52
N SER A 148 -17.85 3.76 -15.69
CA SER A 148 -17.11 4.83 -16.34
C SER A 148 -18.01 5.93 -16.94
N ASP A 149 -19.11 6.26 -16.29
CA ASP A 149 -20.14 7.17 -16.80
C ASP A 149 -19.77 8.64 -16.58
N GLY A 150 -18.60 9.10 -17.02
CA GLY A 150 -18.26 10.54 -17.21
C GLY A 150 -18.45 11.51 -16.02
N ARG A 151 -18.85 11.02 -14.83
CA ARG A 151 -19.10 11.76 -13.58
C ARG A 151 -17.98 11.53 -12.57
N ALA A 152 -16.79 11.13 -13.05
CA ALA A 152 -15.62 10.86 -12.23
C ALA A 152 -15.20 12.06 -11.35
N GLY A 153 -15.45 13.30 -11.80
CA GLY A 153 -15.06 14.51 -11.07
C GLY A 153 -15.87 14.85 -9.80
N ARG A 154 -16.98 14.15 -9.48
CA ARG A 154 -17.76 14.42 -8.24
C ARG A 154 -17.54 13.41 -7.11
N ARG A 155 -16.77 12.33 -7.34
CA ARG A 155 -16.48 11.32 -6.31
C ARG A 155 -15.20 11.59 -5.51
N GLU A 156 -14.52 12.69 -5.81
CA GLU A 156 -13.20 13.00 -5.30
C GLU A 156 -13.18 13.43 -3.81
N PRO A 157 -14.10 14.28 -3.30
CA PRO A 157 -14.03 14.77 -1.92
C PRO A 157 -14.22 13.66 -0.88
N ARG A 158 -15.22 12.79 -1.06
CA ARG A 158 -15.48 11.67 -0.12
C ARG A 158 -14.29 10.71 -0.03
N ARG A 159 -13.69 10.41 -1.18
CA ARG A 159 -12.50 9.56 -1.23
C ARG A 159 -11.32 10.22 -0.53
N LEU A 160 -11.14 11.54 -0.71
CA LEU A 160 -10.08 12.30 -0.06
C LEU A 160 -10.23 12.31 1.48
N VAL A 161 -11.44 12.57 1.98
CA VAL A 161 -11.74 12.51 3.42
C VAL A 161 -11.43 11.11 3.97
N TYR A 162 -11.91 10.06 3.29
CA TYR A 162 -11.67 8.70 3.72
C TYR A 162 -10.19 8.31 3.66
N SER A 163 -9.45 8.69 2.62
CA SER A 163 -8.01 8.41 2.51
C SER A 163 -7.18 9.17 3.55
N SER A 164 -7.52 10.44 3.86
CA SER A 164 -6.84 11.20 4.93
C SER A 164 -7.11 10.58 6.30
N TYR A 165 -8.36 10.18 6.52
CA TYR A 165 -8.79 9.46 7.71
C TYR A 165 -8.06 8.12 7.88
N GLN A 166 -8.00 7.28 6.83
CA GLN A 166 -7.29 6.00 6.88
C GLN A 166 -5.79 6.19 7.18
N ALA A 167 -5.17 7.19 6.58
CA ALA A 167 -3.77 7.52 6.87
C ALA A 167 -3.57 7.96 8.32
N LEU A 168 -4.51 8.74 8.88
CA LEU A 168 -4.48 9.13 10.29
C LEU A 168 -4.65 7.93 11.23
N VAL A 169 -5.61 7.04 10.97
CA VAL A 169 -5.79 5.82 11.78
C VAL A 169 -4.57 4.92 11.73
N ALA A 170 -3.98 4.73 10.55
CA ALA A 170 -2.74 3.99 10.37
C ALA A 170 -1.61 4.54 11.23
N VAL A 171 -1.32 5.84 11.15
CA VAL A 171 -0.22 6.43 11.94
C VAL A 171 -0.51 6.38 13.44
N LEU A 172 -1.77 6.46 13.88
CA LEU A 172 -2.15 6.30 15.28
C LEU A 172 -1.90 4.87 15.78
N ILE A 173 -2.24 3.85 14.99
CA ILE A 173 -1.93 2.44 15.30
C ILE A 173 -0.42 2.27 15.46
N ASP A 174 0.36 2.84 14.54
CA ASP A 174 1.82 2.72 14.55
C ASP A 174 2.46 3.44 15.73
N VAL A 175 1.97 4.64 16.10
CA VAL A 175 2.43 5.39 17.27
C VAL A 175 2.12 4.62 18.55
N ALA A 176 0.92 4.08 18.70
CA ALA A 176 0.57 3.25 19.85
C ALA A 176 1.47 2.01 19.93
N ALA A 177 1.72 1.33 18.82
CA ALA A 177 2.64 0.20 18.76
C ALA A 177 4.08 0.58 19.14
N LYS A 178 4.59 1.71 18.62
CA LYS A 178 5.92 2.24 19.00
C LYS A 178 6.01 2.54 20.50
N GLN A 179 4.99 3.15 21.09
CA GLN A 179 4.98 3.48 22.52
C GLN A 179 5.00 2.21 23.38
N ARG A 180 4.27 1.15 22.99
CA ARG A 180 4.35 -0.16 23.65
C ARG A 180 5.71 -0.81 23.50
N ASP A 181 6.35 -0.70 22.33
CA ASP A 181 7.72 -1.17 22.13
C ASP A 181 8.72 -0.50 23.10
N LEU A 182 8.46 0.75 23.49
CA LEU A 182 9.23 1.50 24.47
C LEU A 182 8.82 1.21 25.92
N GLY A 183 7.80 0.37 26.15
CA GLY A 183 7.24 0.08 27.47
C GLY A 183 6.33 1.18 28.03
N ASP A 184 5.95 2.17 27.21
CA ASP A 184 5.03 3.25 27.60
C ASP A 184 3.57 2.90 27.26
N CYS A 185 3.01 1.96 28.02
CA CYS A 185 1.62 1.53 27.83
C CYS A 185 0.60 2.64 28.10
N GLY A 186 0.95 3.65 28.89
CA GLY A 186 0.08 4.79 29.19
C GLY A 186 -0.13 5.66 27.96
N SER A 187 0.96 6.11 27.34
CA SER A 187 0.87 6.89 26.10
C SER A 187 0.24 6.09 24.95
N ALA A 188 0.50 4.78 24.88
CA ALA A 188 -0.14 3.91 23.89
C ALA A 188 -1.67 3.90 24.04
N ALA A 189 -2.16 3.72 25.27
CA ALA A 189 -3.60 3.77 25.56
C ALA A 189 -4.20 5.14 25.25
N ASP A 190 -3.48 6.23 25.51
CA ASP A 190 -3.90 7.59 25.17
C ASP A 190 -4.04 7.77 23.66
N THR A 191 -3.08 7.26 22.89
CA THR A 191 -3.12 7.27 21.42
C THR A 191 -4.29 6.45 20.88
N ASP A 192 -4.58 5.28 21.46
CA ASP A 192 -5.75 4.49 21.08
C ASP A 192 -7.07 5.20 21.41
N ARG A 193 -7.15 5.93 22.53
CA ARG A 193 -8.32 6.77 22.84
C ARG A 193 -8.51 7.87 21.81
N VAL A 194 -7.44 8.50 21.34
CA VAL A 194 -7.51 9.48 20.25
C VAL A 194 -7.98 8.82 18.95
N ARG A 195 -7.50 7.61 18.64
CA ARG A 195 -7.98 6.84 17.48
C ARG A 195 -9.48 6.60 17.54
N PHE A 196 -10.00 6.17 18.69
CA PHE A 196 -11.45 5.96 18.84
C PHE A 196 -12.25 7.27 18.70
N ALA A 197 -11.75 8.37 19.25
CA ALA A 197 -12.40 9.68 19.06
C ALA A 197 -12.41 10.11 17.58
N VAL A 198 -11.31 9.88 16.85
CA VAL A 198 -11.21 10.14 15.40
C VAL A 198 -12.20 9.28 14.60
N ASP A 199 -12.45 8.04 15.03
CA ASP A 199 -13.45 7.16 14.42
C ASP A 199 -14.88 7.72 14.56
N ASP A 200 -15.23 8.19 15.76
CA ASP A 200 -16.53 8.81 16.05
C ASP A 200 -16.71 10.13 15.30
N GLU A 201 -15.67 10.97 15.27
CA GLU A 201 -15.63 12.21 14.49
C GLU A 201 -15.89 11.94 13.01
N PHE A 202 -15.23 10.93 12.42
CA PHE A 202 -15.40 10.56 11.02
C PHE A 202 -16.84 10.13 10.69
N LEU A 203 -17.46 9.35 11.57
CA LEU A 203 -18.86 8.92 11.41
C LEU A 203 -19.85 10.10 11.50
N GLY A 204 -19.48 11.17 12.21
CA GLY A 204 -20.26 12.39 12.34
C GLY A 204 -20.13 13.39 11.19
N ILE A 205 -19.23 13.16 10.22
CA ILE A 205 -19.04 14.07 9.08
C ILE A 205 -20.28 14.03 8.18
N ASP A 206 -20.86 15.20 7.91
CA ASP A 206 -21.89 15.33 6.87
C ASP A 206 -21.26 15.16 5.47
N MET A 207 -21.34 13.94 4.95
CA MET A 207 -20.82 13.58 3.62
C MET A 207 -21.60 14.22 2.44
N ALA A 208 -22.64 15.01 2.72
CA ALA A 208 -23.34 15.85 1.75
C ALA A 208 -22.83 17.30 1.75
N ASP A 209 -22.14 17.75 2.81
CA ASP A 209 -21.55 19.09 2.92
C ASP A 209 -20.07 19.07 2.50
N GLU A 210 -19.78 19.68 1.35
CA GLU A 210 -18.41 19.79 0.82
C GLU A 210 -17.47 20.55 1.75
N ARG A 211 -17.98 21.53 2.51
CA ARG A 211 -17.17 22.30 3.45
C ARG A 211 -16.80 21.46 4.67
N ALA A 212 -17.77 20.72 5.23
CA ALA A 212 -17.52 19.80 6.33
C ALA A 212 -16.47 18.74 5.95
N MET A 213 -16.56 18.20 4.73
CA MET A 213 -15.55 17.28 4.18
C MET A 213 -14.16 17.93 4.04
N ALA A 214 -14.09 19.16 3.52
CA ALA A 214 -12.82 19.86 3.39
C ALA A 214 -12.17 20.15 4.76
N ASP A 215 -12.96 20.65 5.71
CA ASP A 215 -12.50 20.96 7.07
C ASP A 215 -12.00 19.70 7.79
N ALA A 216 -12.75 18.59 7.69
CA ALA A 216 -12.34 17.30 8.26
C ALA A 216 -11.06 16.76 7.61
N THR A 217 -10.94 16.87 6.27
CA THR A 217 -9.72 16.46 5.58
C THR A 217 -8.50 17.25 6.09
N ILE A 218 -8.63 18.57 6.20
CA ILE A 218 -7.53 19.43 6.68
C ILE A 218 -7.14 19.05 8.11
N ASP A 219 -8.11 18.87 9.00
CA ASP A 219 -7.86 18.45 10.38
C ASP A 219 -7.18 17.08 10.46
N HIS A 220 -7.68 16.08 9.71
CA HIS A 220 -7.03 14.77 9.64
C HIS A 220 -5.56 14.87 9.21
N LEU A 221 -5.26 15.72 8.24
CA LEU A 221 -3.89 15.89 7.73
C LEU A 221 -2.98 16.61 8.74
N HIS A 222 -3.47 17.60 9.48
CA HIS A 222 -2.70 18.22 10.56
C HIS A 222 -2.39 17.22 11.67
N ARG A 223 -3.39 16.43 12.10
CA ARG A 223 -3.19 15.36 13.09
C ARG A 223 -2.23 14.30 12.56
N TYR A 224 -2.37 13.88 11.31
CA TYR A 224 -1.47 12.91 10.67
C TYR A 224 -0.03 13.39 10.73
N VAL A 225 0.23 14.66 10.41
CA VAL A 225 1.58 15.23 10.50
C VAL A 225 2.09 15.22 11.94
N ALA A 226 1.26 15.62 12.90
CA ALA A 226 1.65 15.62 14.31
C ALA A 226 2.07 14.23 14.80
N TYR A 227 1.27 13.19 14.51
CA TYR A 227 1.59 11.82 14.89
C TYR A 227 2.73 11.20 14.08
N SER A 228 2.89 11.58 12.80
CA SER A 228 4.05 11.18 12.00
C SER A 228 5.37 11.68 12.60
N ARG A 229 5.38 12.87 13.21
CA ARG A 229 6.58 13.37 13.92
C ARG A 229 6.93 12.47 15.11
N ILE A 230 5.94 12.03 15.89
CA ILE A 230 6.15 11.13 17.02
C ILE A 230 6.68 9.77 16.53
N LEU A 231 6.07 9.23 15.48
CA LEU A 231 6.45 7.94 14.91
C LEU A 231 7.92 7.95 14.46
N TYR A 232 8.36 9.02 13.80
CA TYR A 232 9.68 9.09 13.18
C TYR A 232 10.71 9.97 13.89
N GLU A 233 10.45 10.42 15.12
CA GLU A 233 11.35 11.31 15.86
C GLU A 233 12.82 10.85 15.83
N ASP A 234 13.03 9.52 15.94
CA ASP A 234 14.35 8.90 16.03
C ASP A 234 14.90 8.39 14.69
N GLU A 235 14.12 8.54 13.62
CA GLU A 235 14.35 7.81 12.39
C GLU A 235 15.24 8.60 11.42
N PRO A 236 16.39 8.07 10.98
CA PRO A 236 17.35 8.83 10.18
C PRO A 236 16.77 9.28 8.84
N TYR A 237 15.85 8.52 8.25
CA TYR A 237 15.29 8.80 6.94
C TYR A 237 14.36 10.03 6.86
N VAL A 238 13.85 10.53 8.01
CA VAL A 238 13.09 11.80 8.06
C VAL A 238 13.98 13.03 8.25
N ARG A 239 15.30 12.85 8.42
CA ARG A 239 16.20 13.98 8.62
C ARG A 239 16.13 14.94 7.42
N PRO A 240 15.99 16.26 7.69
CA PRO A 240 16.09 17.28 6.65
C PRO A 240 17.41 17.17 5.89
N GLY A 241 17.40 17.45 4.59
CA GLY A 241 18.61 17.49 3.76
C GLY A 241 19.05 16.15 3.15
N LEU A 242 18.42 15.03 3.52
CA LEU A 242 18.67 13.76 2.84
C LEU A 242 18.15 13.80 1.40
N SER A 243 18.99 13.37 0.47
CA SER A 243 18.61 13.12 -0.92
C SER A 243 17.61 11.96 -1.00
N GLY A 244 16.90 11.87 -2.13
CA GLY A 244 16.04 10.72 -2.40
C GLY A 244 16.82 9.40 -2.32
N GLU A 245 18.03 9.36 -2.87
CA GLU A 245 18.90 8.17 -2.88
C GLU A 245 19.33 7.74 -1.47
N GLU A 246 19.67 8.68 -0.58
CA GLU A 246 20.03 8.35 0.80
C GLU A 246 18.83 7.80 1.57
N ARG A 247 17.66 8.41 1.42
CA ARG A 247 16.42 7.86 2.00
C ARG A 247 16.14 6.47 1.47
N TRP A 248 16.36 6.24 0.18
CA TRP A 248 16.22 4.93 -0.44
C TRP A 248 17.17 3.91 0.15
N ARG A 249 18.46 4.25 0.30
CA ARG A 249 19.46 3.37 0.89
C ARG A 249 19.12 2.96 2.33
N ILE A 250 18.51 3.87 3.09
CA ILE A 250 18.03 3.58 4.44
C ILE A 250 16.85 2.58 4.39
N ILE A 251 15.88 2.80 3.49
CA ILE A 251 14.71 1.94 3.35
C ILE A 251 15.07 0.54 2.82
N THR A 252 15.95 0.45 1.82
CA THR A 252 16.34 -0.83 1.18
C THR A 252 17.47 -1.55 1.92
N GLY A 253 17.98 -0.97 3.01
CA GLY A 253 18.87 -1.65 3.94
C GLY A 253 18.09 -2.55 4.89
N LYS A 254 18.35 -2.41 6.19
CA LYS A 254 17.52 -3.02 7.24
C LYS A 254 16.55 -1.97 7.76
N ALA A 255 15.36 -1.88 7.13
CA ALA A 255 14.30 -0.98 7.57
C ALA A 255 13.97 -1.23 9.06
N SER A 256 13.76 -0.16 9.82
CA SER A 256 13.29 -0.28 11.19
C SER A 256 11.85 -0.78 11.24
N MET A 257 11.39 -1.27 12.39
CA MET A 257 9.99 -1.67 12.57
C MET A 257 9.03 -0.51 12.29
N SER A 258 9.34 0.72 12.72
CA SER A 258 8.51 1.90 12.45
C SER A 258 8.41 2.20 10.95
N ILE A 259 9.49 2.00 10.19
CA ILE A 259 9.47 2.15 8.73
C ILE A 259 8.64 1.03 8.10
N MET A 260 8.82 -0.23 8.54
CA MET A 260 8.06 -1.35 8.00
C MET A 260 6.55 -1.22 8.27
N ARG A 261 6.17 -0.77 9.47
CA ARG A 261 4.77 -0.46 9.82
C ARG A 261 4.16 0.56 8.85
N ASP A 262 4.84 1.69 8.62
CA ASP A 262 4.40 2.69 7.64
C ASP A 262 4.26 2.13 6.23
N LEU A 263 5.25 1.33 5.80
CA LEU A 263 5.25 0.75 4.45
C LEU A 263 4.08 -0.24 4.26
N PHE A 264 3.77 -1.06 5.27
CA PHE A 264 2.62 -1.97 5.24
C PHE A 264 1.29 -1.23 5.38
N ALA A 265 1.17 -0.30 6.33
CA ALA A 265 -0.05 0.48 6.55
C ALA A 265 -0.44 1.32 5.34
N MET A 266 0.58 1.83 4.63
CA MET A 266 0.41 2.59 3.41
C MET A 266 0.70 1.75 2.16
N GLN A 267 0.56 0.42 2.19
CA GLN A 267 0.94 -0.45 1.08
C GLN A 267 0.36 -0.05 -0.29
N TRP A 268 -0.83 0.54 -0.30
CA TRP A 268 -1.50 1.04 -1.51
C TRP A 268 -0.83 2.29 -2.10
N ARG A 269 -0.06 3.06 -1.31
CA ARG A 269 0.79 4.18 -1.81
C ARG A 269 2.26 3.82 -1.88
N SER A 270 2.71 2.99 -0.96
CA SER A 270 4.10 2.59 -0.76
C SER A 270 4.42 1.27 -1.45
N HIS A 271 3.56 0.75 -2.34
CA HIS A 271 3.70 -0.58 -2.95
C HIS A 271 5.11 -0.85 -3.48
N VAL A 272 5.65 0.08 -4.28
CA VAL A 272 7.01 -0.03 -4.84
C VAL A 272 8.09 0.04 -3.76
N LYS A 273 7.90 0.86 -2.72
CA LYS A 273 8.85 0.96 -1.59
C LYS A 273 8.86 -0.33 -0.77
N LEU A 274 7.68 -0.83 -0.42
CA LEU A 274 7.51 -2.05 0.36
C LEU A 274 8.02 -3.26 -0.42
N MET A 275 7.62 -3.44 -1.68
CA MET A 275 8.12 -4.52 -2.54
C MET A 275 9.65 -4.53 -2.61
N ARG A 276 10.29 -3.36 -2.79
CA ARG A 276 11.76 -3.29 -2.79
C ARG A 276 12.37 -3.59 -1.43
N ALA A 277 11.76 -3.12 -0.34
CA ALA A 277 12.22 -3.42 1.01
C ALA A 277 12.14 -4.93 1.29
N LEU A 278 11.04 -5.59 0.90
CA LEU A 278 10.88 -7.04 1.00
C LEU A 278 11.89 -7.76 0.11
N HIS A 279 12.00 -7.42 -1.17
CA HIS A 279 12.92 -8.09 -2.09
C HIS A 279 14.41 -8.00 -1.65
N HIS A 280 14.81 -6.92 -0.99
CA HIS A 280 16.18 -6.75 -0.51
C HIS A 280 16.42 -7.32 0.90
N GLY A 281 15.48 -7.15 1.83
CA GLY A 281 15.64 -7.58 3.22
C GLY A 281 15.13 -8.99 3.50
N TRP A 282 14.09 -9.42 2.78
CA TRP A 282 13.29 -10.62 3.02
C TRP A 282 12.75 -11.21 1.70
N PRO A 283 13.60 -11.77 0.82
CA PRO A 283 13.14 -12.25 -0.50
C PRO A 283 12.04 -13.32 -0.45
N TRP A 284 11.93 -14.04 0.67
CA TRP A 284 10.88 -15.03 0.92
C TRP A 284 9.50 -14.42 1.21
N ALA A 285 9.44 -13.11 1.48
CA ALA A 285 8.28 -12.41 2.02
C ALA A 285 7.46 -11.65 0.97
N ASP A 286 7.87 -11.65 -0.31
CA ASP A 286 7.17 -10.94 -1.40
C ASP A 286 5.64 -11.20 -1.40
N PRO A 287 5.13 -12.42 -1.13
CA PRO A 287 3.69 -12.66 -1.06
C PRO A 287 2.93 -11.90 0.04
N LEU A 288 3.61 -11.38 1.08
CA LEU A 288 2.98 -10.55 2.11
C LEU A 288 2.43 -9.23 1.54
N MET A 289 2.83 -8.83 0.33
CA MET A 289 2.19 -7.74 -0.42
C MET A 289 0.69 -8.00 -0.71
N GLY A 290 0.26 -9.26 -0.65
CA GLY A 290 -1.12 -9.68 -0.81
C GLY A 290 -1.99 -9.56 0.45
N LEU A 291 -1.41 -9.11 1.58
CA LEU A 291 -2.18 -8.89 2.80
C LEU A 291 -3.29 -7.85 2.56
N PRO A 292 -4.52 -8.08 3.05
CA PRO A 292 -5.54 -7.04 3.09
C PRO A 292 -5.07 -5.81 3.88
N VAL A 293 -5.51 -4.63 3.44
CA VAL A 293 -5.02 -3.32 3.95
C VAL A 293 -5.10 -3.23 5.48
N GLY A 294 -6.20 -3.67 6.07
CA GLY A 294 -6.37 -3.63 7.52
C GLY A 294 -5.39 -4.54 8.27
N TRP A 295 -5.11 -5.73 7.75
CA TRP A 295 -4.18 -6.67 8.37
C TRP A 295 -2.73 -6.23 8.18
N ALA A 296 -2.38 -5.74 6.98
CA ALA A 296 -1.09 -5.11 6.72
C ALA A 296 -0.85 -3.94 7.69
N THR A 297 -1.84 -3.05 7.85
CA THR A 297 -1.80 -1.92 8.78
C THR A 297 -1.64 -2.37 10.23
N ARG A 298 -2.38 -3.40 10.67
CA ARG A 298 -2.42 -3.75 12.09
C ARG A 298 -1.20 -4.56 12.54
N PHE A 299 -0.73 -5.48 11.71
CA PHE A 299 0.26 -6.46 12.14
C PHE A 299 1.20 -6.96 11.03
N GLY A 300 1.20 -6.35 9.84
CA GLY A 300 2.03 -6.83 8.72
C GLY A 300 3.53 -6.80 9.02
N ALA A 301 4.00 -5.75 9.70
CA ALA A 301 5.41 -5.63 10.09
C ALA A 301 5.79 -6.62 11.21
N GLU A 302 4.91 -6.79 12.21
CA GLU A 302 5.07 -7.73 13.32
C GLU A 302 5.13 -9.17 12.83
N LEU A 303 4.22 -9.56 11.92
CA LEU A 303 4.20 -10.86 11.27
C LEU A 303 5.53 -11.11 10.54
N LEU A 304 5.99 -10.17 9.71
CA LEU A 304 7.28 -10.27 9.02
C LEU A 304 8.44 -10.47 10.00
N GLY A 305 8.49 -9.67 11.08
CA GLY A 305 9.54 -9.74 12.09
C GLY A 305 9.55 -11.06 12.85
N ASP A 306 8.38 -11.57 13.23
CA ASP A 306 8.26 -12.85 13.94
C ASP A 306 8.58 -14.04 13.05
N MET A 307 8.15 -14.02 11.79
CA MET A 307 8.52 -15.04 10.80
C MET A 307 10.04 -15.03 10.56
N GLN A 308 10.66 -13.86 10.40
CA GLN A 308 12.12 -13.76 10.25
C GLN A 308 12.85 -14.33 11.48
N ARG A 309 12.32 -14.14 12.70
CA ARG A 309 12.90 -14.75 13.90
C ARG A 309 12.92 -16.27 13.81
N VAL A 310 11.86 -16.91 13.30
CA VAL A 310 11.84 -18.37 13.10
C VAL A 310 12.82 -18.79 12.01
N VAL A 311 12.91 -18.03 10.91
CA VAL A 311 13.88 -18.26 9.83
C VAL A 311 15.32 -18.21 10.35
N ASP A 312 15.65 -17.21 11.18
CA ASP A 312 16.98 -17.02 11.78
C ASP A 312 17.39 -18.17 12.72
N LEU A 313 16.46 -19.02 13.18
CA LEU A 313 16.76 -20.23 13.96
C LEU A 313 17.30 -21.39 13.10
N GLY A 314 17.35 -21.22 11.78
CA GLY A 314 17.87 -22.18 10.79
C GLY A 314 16.79 -22.86 9.96
N LEU A 315 15.68 -22.18 9.66
CA LEU A 315 14.68 -22.67 8.70
C LEU A 315 15.12 -22.30 7.27
N ASP A 316 16.26 -22.86 6.84
CA ASP A 316 16.89 -22.54 5.55
C ASP A 316 15.99 -22.93 4.36
N GLY A 317 15.95 -22.11 3.31
CA GLY A 317 15.10 -22.37 2.14
C GLY A 317 13.61 -22.12 2.36
N PHE A 318 13.25 -21.44 3.46
CA PHE A 318 11.90 -20.96 3.70
C PHE A 318 11.44 -20.00 2.59
N ALA A 319 10.24 -20.24 2.07
CA ALA A 319 9.56 -19.34 1.14
C ALA A 319 8.07 -19.33 1.41
N ILE A 320 7.45 -18.14 1.40
CA ILE A 320 5.99 -18.07 1.33
C ILE A 320 5.58 -18.42 -0.11
N GLU A 321 4.64 -19.35 -0.26
CA GLU A 321 4.07 -19.70 -1.55
C GLU A 321 2.88 -18.81 -1.86
N GLN A 322 2.02 -18.60 -0.85
CA GLN A 322 0.76 -17.90 -1.03
C GLN A 322 0.28 -17.27 0.27
N VAL A 323 -0.31 -16.08 0.15
CA VAL A 323 -1.09 -15.41 1.18
C VAL A 323 -2.50 -15.24 0.65
N GLU A 324 -3.50 -15.73 1.36
CA GLU A 324 -4.90 -15.55 1.00
C GLU A 324 -5.78 -15.26 2.21
N GLU A 325 -6.89 -14.57 1.96
CA GLU A 325 -7.99 -14.52 2.92
C GLU A 325 -8.92 -15.71 2.63
N ARG A 326 -9.20 -16.49 3.68
CA ARG A 326 -10.07 -17.65 3.62
C ARG A 326 -11.00 -17.68 4.81
N LEU A 327 -12.31 -17.58 4.52
CA LEU A 327 -13.37 -17.61 5.54
C LEU A 327 -13.21 -16.53 6.62
N GLY A 328 -12.68 -15.37 6.23
CA GLY A 328 -12.42 -14.23 7.09
C GLY A 328 -11.10 -14.29 7.85
N GLY A 329 -10.34 -15.38 7.72
CA GLY A 329 -9.02 -15.54 8.33
C GLY A 329 -7.88 -15.41 7.32
N LEU A 330 -6.71 -15.01 7.81
CA LEU A 330 -5.45 -15.02 7.09
C LEU A 330 -4.94 -16.46 6.97
N ARG A 331 -4.62 -16.90 5.76
CA ARG A 331 -3.91 -18.15 5.50
C ARG A 331 -2.61 -17.85 4.77
N ILE A 332 -1.53 -18.41 5.30
CA ILE A 332 -0.19 -18.33 4.70
C ILE A 332 0.31 -19.74 4.45
N TYR A 333 0.48 -20.07 3.17
CA TYR A 333 1.08 -21.31 2.73
C TYR A 333 2.57 -21.07 2.50
N PHE A 334 3.41 -21.97 3.01
CA PHE A 334 4.86 -21.84 2.93
C PHE A 334 5.51 -23.18 2.61
N ASP A 335 6.62 -23.11 1.89
CA ASP A 335 7.56 -24.20 1.76
C ASP A 335 8.64 -24.02 2.83
N ALA A 336 8.84 -25.08 3.61
CA ALA A 336 9.93 -25.16 4.56
C ALA A 336 11.23 -25.61 3.91
N GLY A 337 11.34 -25.69 2.57
CA GLY A 337 12.51 -26.04 1.76
C GLY A 337 12.86 -27.54 1.74
N GLY A 338 11.88 -28.42 1.94
CA GLY A 338 12.08 -29.87 2.08
C GLY A 338 12.26 -30.64 0.76
N GLY A 339 12.63 -29.95 -0.32
CA GLY A 339 12.63 -30.50 -1.67
C GLY A 339 13.63 -31.63 -1.86
N ASP A 340 13.13 -32.87 -1.90
CA ASP A 340 13.37 -33.91 -2.92
C ASP A 340 14.82 -34.17 -3.38
N ASP A 341 15.82 -33.83 -2.57
CA ASP A 341 17.17 -34.34 -2.75
C ASP A 341 17.10 -35.86 -2.49
N GLY A 342 16.90 -36.62 -3.57
CA GLY A 342 16.96 -38.09 -3.63
C GLY A 342 18.33 -38.68 -3.22
N GLY A 343 19.15 -37.92 -2.50
CA GLY A 343 20.37 -38.33 -1.84
C GLY A 343 20.05 -39.05 -0.54
N ARG A 344 19.94 -40.37 -0.63
CA ARG A 344 20.10 -41.32 0.47
C ARG A 344 21.31 -40.93 1.35
N GLY A 345 21.04 -40.28 2.46
CA GLY A 345 22.02 -39.95 3.49
C GLY A 345 21.27 -39.60 4.76
N SER A 346 20.83 -40.63 5.47
CA SER A 346 20.16 -40.55 6.78
C SER A 346 20.98 -39.71 7.76
N ASP A 347 20.63 -38.44 7.89
CA ASP A 347 21.01 -37.62 9.02
C ASP A 347 19.74 -37.26 9.80
N ASP A 348 19.21 -38.26 10.49
CA ASP A 348 17.92 -38.22 11.21
C ASP A 348 17.80 -37.05 12.19
N GLY A 349 18.91 -36.42 12.59
CA GLY A 349 18.92 -35.25 13.49
C GLY A 349 18.57 -33.92 12.80
N PHE A 350 18.93 -33.74 11.52
CA PHE A 350 18.66 -32.50 10.78
C PHE A 350 17.17 -32.36 10.45
N ASP A 351 16.55 -33.47 10.05
CA ASP A 351 15.13 -33.53 9.69
C ASP A 351 14.20 -33.27 10.90
N VAL A 352 14.55 -33.81 12.08
CA VAL A 352 13.80 -33.56 13.33
C VAL A 352 13.84 -32.09 13.73
N ARG A 353 15.00 -31.42 13.62
CA ARG A 353 15.12 -29.99 13.94
C ARG A 353 14.33 -29.13 12.95
N ARG A 354 14.43 -29.42 11.65
CA ARG A 354 13.70 -28.69 10.60
C ARG A 354 12.19 -28.85 10.77
N THR A 355 11.73 -30.08 11.01
CA THR A 355 10.33 -30.38 11.32
C THR A 355 9.86 -29.60 12.55
N GLY A 356 10.69 -29.49 13.58
CA GLY A 356 10.40 -28.69 14.77
C GLY A 356 10.28 -27.18 14.48
N LEU A 357 11.11 -26.61 13.59
CA LEU A 357 11.02 -25.20 13.19
C LEU A 357 9.83 -24.93 12.26
N ALA A 358 9.51 -25.85 11.36
CA ALA A 358 8.30 -25.76 10.54
C ALA A 358 7.04 -25.79 11.43
N GLY A 359 7.00 -26.68 12.43
CA GLY A 359 5.92 -26.70 13.43
C GLY A 359 5.82 -25.40 14.23
N LEU A 360 6.96 -24.78 14.58
CA LEU A 360 6.99 -23.48 15.23
C LEU A 360 6.44 -22.36 14.33
N MET A 361 6.81 -22.36 13.04
CA MET A 361 6.25 -21.44 12.05
C MET A 361 4.74 -21.63 11.90
N THR A 362 4.24 -22.87 11.83
CA THR A 362 2.80 -23.15 11.79
C THR A 362 2.09 -22.58 13.02
N ALA A 363 2.61 -22.81 14.23
CA ALA A 363 2.02 -22.27 15.45
C ALA A 363 1.99 -20.72 15.46
N LEU A 364 3.04 -20.09 14.95
CA LEU A 364 3.10 -18.63 14.79
C LEU A 364 2.03 -18.13 13.82
N LEU A 365 1.91 -18.75 12.65
CA LEU A 365 0.96 -18.38 11.61
C LEU A 365 -0.49 -18.61 12.05
N ASP A 366 -0.76 -19.70 12.77
CA ASP A 366 -2.07 -19.95 13.38
C ASP A 366 -2.45 -18.81 14.32
N ALA A 367 -1.51 -18.30 15.13
CA ALA A 367 -1.81 -17.18 16.02
C ALA A 367 -2.18 -15.88 15.26
N TYR A 368 -1.49 -15.58 14.15
CA TYR A 368 -1.82 -14.43 13.29
C TYR A 368 -3.13 -14.63 12.51
N GLU A 369 -3.44 -15.85 12.09
CA GLU A 369 -4.75 -16.17 11.54
C GLU A 369 -5.86 -15.83 12.54
N ASN A 370 -5.66 -16.18 13.81
CA ASN A 370 -6.67 -15.97 14.84
C ASN A 370 -6.86 -14.49 15.13
N LEU A 371 -5.76 -13.75 15.14
CA LEU A 371 -5.77 -12.31 15.24
C LEU A 371 -6.52 -11.68 14.06
N SER A 372 -6.33 -12.20 12.85
CA SER A 372 -6.99 -11.67 11.64
C SER A 372 -8.52 -11.80 11.70
N LEU A 373 -9.06 -12.87 12.29
CA LEU A 373 -10.51 -13.09 12.45
C LEU A 373 -11.20 -12.03 13.31
N VAL A 374 -10.46 -11.40 14.22
CA VAL A 374 -10.93 -10.30 15.08
C VAL A 374 -10.43 -8.93 14.62
N THR A 375 -9.77 -8.87 13.46
CA THR A 375 -9.21 -7.64 12.89
C THR A 375 -9.96 -7.24 11.65
N CYS A 376 -10.50 -6.02 11.64
CA CYS A 376 -11.14 -5.48 10.45
C CYS A 376 -10.19 -5.51 9.25
N ILE A 377 -10.62 -6.21 8.21
CA ILE A 377 -9.86 -6.45 6.98
C ILE A 377 -9.54 -5.16 6.20
N ASP A 378 -10.32 -4.10 6.39
CA ASP A 378 -10.21 -2.84 5.65
C ASP A 378 -9.35 -1.79 6.36
N CYS A 379 -9.33 -1.78 7.69
CA CYS A 379 -8.70 -0.70 8.46
C CYS A 379 -7.86 -1.13 9.67
N GLY A 380 -7.84 -2.42 10.02
CA GLY A 380 -7.03 -2.93 11.11
C GLY A 380 -7.60 -2.70 12.51
N SER A 381 -8.81 -2.14 12.63
CA SER A 381 -9.48 -1.95 13.92
C SER A 381 -9.91 -3.30 14.53
N TRP A 382 -9.80 -3.40 15.86
CA TRP A 382 -10.33 -4.51 16.66
C TRP A 382 -11.68 -4.19 17.32
N HIS A 383 -12.14 -2.95 17.17
CA HIS A 383 -13.35 -2.47 17.82
C HIS A 383 -14.60 -2.77 16.99
N ASP A 384 -15.62 -3.33 17.65
CA ASP A 384 -16.93 -3.68 17.08
C ASP A 384 -16.80 -4.35 15.70
N VAL A 385 -16.05 -5.45 15.66
CA VAL A 385 -15.80 -6.25 14.45
C VAL A 385 -16.84 -7.36 14.33
N ARG A 386 -17.42 -7.49 13.14
CA ARG A 386 -18.41 -8.52 12.80
C ARG A 386 -18.04 -9.22 11.50
N LEU A 387 -18.56 -10.41 11.31
CA LEU A 387 -18.44 -11.19 10.09
C LEU A 387 -19.63 -10.90 9.17
N THR A 388 -19.34 -10.53 7.92
CA THR A 388 -20.34 -10.31 6.89
C THR A 388 -21.10 -11.60 6.52
N ARG A 389 -22.35 -11.44 6.05
CA ARG A 389 -23.14 -12.55 5.49
C ARG A 389 -22.68 -12.84 4.05
N GLY A 390 -22.35 -14.10 3.75
CA GLY A 390 -21.90 -14.53 2.43
C GLY A 390 -20.40 -14.73 2.37
N TRP A 391 -19.67 -13.87 1.65
CA TRP A 391 -18.21 -13.85 1.73
C TRP A 391 -17.83 -13.43 3.14
N ILE A 392 -17.36 -14.38 3.96
CA ILE A 392 -17.06 -14.15 5.37
C ILE A 392 -15.83 -13.27 5.44
N ARG A 393 -15.97 -12.03 5.89
CA ARG A 393 -14.85 -11.13 6.17
C ARG A 393 -15.07 -10.38 7.48
N PRO A 394 -14.04 -10.21 8.32
CA PRO A 394 -14.12 -9.39 9.52
C PRO A 394 -14.11 -7.91 9.12
N ILE A 395 -15.19 -7.20 9.46
CA ILE A 395 -15.32 -5.77 9.18
C ILE A 395 -15.80 -5.05 10.43
N CYS A 396 -15.21 -3.90 10.74
CA CYS A 396 -15.69 -3.06 11.84
C CYS A 396 -16.93 -2.28 11.41
N ARG A 397 -17.73 -1.83 12.39
CA ARG A 397 -18.95 -1.05 12.16
C ARG A 397 -18.74 0.09 11.18
N ARG A 398 -17.65 0.82 11.37
CA ARG A 398 -17.31 1.98 10.57
C ARG A 398 -17.08 1.66 9.10
N CYS A 399 -16.24 0.67 8.79
CA CYS A 399 -15.98 0.27 7.42
C CYS A 399 -17.25 -0.28 6.75
N ALA A 400 -18.07 -1.02 7.50
CA ALA A 400 -19.36 -1.50 7.01
C ALA A 400 -20.33 -0.36 6.67
N LEU A 401 -20.50 0.63 7.56
CA LEU A 401 -21.37 1.78 7.33
C LEU A 401 -20.87 2.64 6.17
N PHE A 402 -19.56 2.87 6.06
CA PHE A 402 -18.97 3.62 4.95
C PHE A 402 -19.21 2.94 3.59
N ASP A 403 -18.98 1.62 3.52
CA ASP A 403 -19.22 0.80 2.34
C ASP A 403 -20.72 0.82 1.95
N ALA A 404 -21.62 0.67 2.93
CA ALA A 404 -23.06 0.73 2.74
C ALA A 404 -23.54 2.10 2.22
N VAL A 405 -23.02 3.21 2.76
CA VAL A 405 -23.29 4.57 2.26
C VAL A 405 -22.78 4.75 0.83
N GLY A 406 -21.58 4.24 0.53
CA GLY A 406 -21.01 4.23 -0.81
C GLY A 406 -21.86 3.47 -1.83
N ARG A 407 -22.53 2.40 -1.39
CA ARG A 407 -23.49 1.61 -2.19
C ARG A 407 -24.91 2.18 -2.22
N HIS A 408 -25.18 3.29 -1.55
CA HIS A 408 -26.53 3.84 -1.36
C HIS A 408 -27.52 2.85 -0.71
N HIS A 409 -27.05 2.03 0.25
CA HIS A 409 -27.93 1.16 1.00
C HIS A 409 -28.95 2.00 1.81
N PRO A 410 -30.26 1.68 1.77
CA PRO A 410 -31.29 2.52 2.38
C PRO A 410 -31.26 2.51 3.93
N ASP A 411 -30.64 1.48 4.52
CA ASP A 411 -30.55 1.30 5.97
C ASP A 411 -29.22 0.62 6.36
N PRO A 412 -28.09 1.35 6.39
CA PRO A 412 -26.77 0.82 6.71
C PRO A 412 -26.68 0.15 8.09
N GLU A 413 -27.39 0.68 9.09
CA GLU A 413 -27.39 0.14 10.46
C GLU A 413 -28.05 -1.24 10.51
N ARG A 414 -29.16 -1.43 9.80
CA ARG A 414 -29.79 -2.76 9.72
C ARG A 414 -28.90 -3.79 9.01
N GLU A 415 -28.10 -3.38 8.03
CA GLU A 415 -27.11 -4.27 7.39
C GLU A 415 -26.01 -4.65 8.41
N TRP A 416 -25.56 -3.70 9.21
CA TRP A 416 -24.61 -3.92 10.30
C TRP A 416 -25.15 -4.87 11.39
N ASP A 417 -26.37 -4.63 11.86
CA ASP A 417 -27.06 -5.44 12.87
C ASP A 417 -27.38 -6.85 12.39
N ALA A 418 -27.41 -7.05 11.07
CA ALA A 418 -27.52 -8.36 10.48
C ALA A 418 -26.20 -9.16 10.52
N MET A 419 -25.03 -8.53 10.64
CA MET A 419 -23.73 -9.22 10.64
C MET A 419 -23.53 -10.04 11.94
N THR A 420 -22.74 -11.11 11.84
CA THR A 420 -22.49 -12.00 12.99
C THR A 420 -21.38 -11.40 13.86
N PRO A 421 -21.61 -11.11 15.16
CA PRO A 421 -20.53 -10.72 16.05
C PRO A 421 -19.42 -11.76 16.05
N VAL A 422 -18.16 -11.31 16.00
CA VAL A 422 -17.04 -12.23 16.24
C VAL A 422 -17.12 -12.61 17.72
N ALA A 423 -17.27 -13.90 18.00
CA ALA A 423 -17.50 -14.35 19.36
C ALA A 423 -16.26 -14.18 20.24
N ASP A 424 -16.47 -13.81 21.51
CA ASP A 424 -15.41 -13.63 22.52
C ASP A 424 -14.67 -14.93 22.84
N ASP A 425 -15.19 -16.08 22.40
CA ASP A 425 -14.55 -17.39 22.54
C ASP A 425 -13.32 -17.57 21.64
N VAL A 426 -13.19 -16.77 20.57
CA VAL A 426 -11.94 -16.66 19.82
C VAL A 426 -10.80 -16.29 20.77
N THR A 427 -11.05 -15.45 21.79
CA THR A 427 -10.05 -15.07 22.81
C THR A 427 -9.72 -16.21 23.79
N ALA A 428 -10.62 -17.17 23.99
CA ALA A 428 -10.36 -18.38 24.78
C ALA A 428 -9.53 -19.39 23.99
N TRP A 429 -9.82 -19.53 22.70
CA TRP A 429 -9.09 -20.40 21.80
C TRP A 429 -7.68 -19.86 21.47
N THR A 430 -7.53 -18.53 21.33
CA THR A 430 -6.23 -17.86 21.29
C THR A 430 -5.40 -18.18 22.53
N ARG A 431 -5.99 -18.20 23.75
CA ARG A 431 -5.28 -18.59 24.98
C ARG A 431 -4.84 -20.06 24.99
N GLU A 432 -5.58 -20.95 24.34
CA GLU A 432 -5.17 -22.35 24.19
C GLU A 432 -3.99 -22.49 23.22
N HIS A 433 -3.97 -21.70 22.14
CA HIS A 433 -2.87 -21.66 21.16
C HIS A 433 -1.66 -20.83 21.63
N VAL A 434 -1.82 -19.91 22.59
CA VAL A 434 -0.69 -19.26 23.26
C VAL A 434 0.24 -20.31 23.89
N ARG A 435 -0.27 -21.48 24.30
CA ARG A 435 0.58 -22.56 24.83
C ARG A 435 1.53 -23.15 23.80
N SER A 436 1.18 -23.18 22.51
CA SER A 436 2.13 -23.57 21.47
C SER A 436 3.13 -22.45 21.14
N LEU A 437 2.82 -21.21 21.54
CA LEU A 437 3.75 -20.08 21.54
C LEU A 437 4.60 -19.98 22.81
N ASP A 438 4.37 -20.80 23.85
CA ASP A 438 5.21 -20.85 25.07
C ASP A 438 6.64 -21.39 24.79
N ASP A 439 6.97 -21.67 23.53
CA ASP A 439 8.33 -21.94 23.12
C ASP A 439 9.25 -20.76 23.50
N PRO A 440 10.30 -20.97 24.31
CA PRO A 440 11.19 -19.90 24.74
C PRO A 440 11.81 -19.10 23.58
N ARG A 441 11.91 -19.71 22.39
CA ARG A 441 12.43 -19.07 21.17
C ARG A 441 11.47 -18.02 20.60
N LEU A 442 10.17 -18.09 20.93
CA LEU A 442 9.16 -17.09 20.58
C LEU A 442 8.82 -16.13 21.73
N SER A 443 9.47 -16.23 22.89
CA SER A 443 9.18 -15.36 24.04
C SER A 443 9.28 -13.85 23.77
N GLN A 444 10.00 -13.44 22.71
CA GLN A 444 10.13 -12.06 22.27
C GLN A 444 9.31 -11.73 21.01
N ALA A 445 8.44 -12.65 20.59
CA ALA A 445 7.58 -12.47 19.43
C ALA A 445 6.58 -11.33 19.66
N HIS A 446 6.41 -10.50 18.64
CA HIS A 446 5.47 -9.38 18.67
C HIS A 446 4.03 -9.87 18.84
N ILE A 447 3.72 -11.07 18.33
CA ILE A 447 2.40 -11.69 18.51
C ILE A 447 1.97 -11.76 19.99
N HIS A 448 2.86 -12.03 20.94
CA HIS A 448 2.49 -12.05 22.36
C HIS A 448 1.96 -10.70 22.83
N ARG A 449 2.63 -9.62 22.43
CA ARG A 449 2.22 -8.25 22.78
C ARG A 449 0.92 -7.87 22.09
N LEU A 450 0.74 -8.23 20.81
CA LEU A 450 -0.51 -8.01 20.10
C LEU A 450 -1.70 -8.73 20.76
N LEU A 451 -1.48 -9.94 21.26
CA LEU A 451 -2.51 -10.71 21.97
C LEU A 451 -2.83 -10.10 23.34
N GLU A 452 -1.82 -9.62 24.07
CA GLU A 452 -2.00 -8.88 25.32
C GLU A 452 -2.78 -7.58 25.09
N ASP A 453 -2.38 -6.80 24.07
CA ASP A 453 -3.02 -5.54 23.69
C ASP A 453 -4.50 -5.73 23.37
N ARG A 454 -4.84 -6.80 22.64
CA ARG A 454 -6.23 -7.11 22.31
C ARG A 454 -7.05 -7.37 23.57
N GLY A 455 -6.45 -8.08 24.54
CA GLY A 455 -7.03 -8.34 25.84
C GLY A 455 -7.32 -7.03 26.59
N VAL A 456 -6.40 -6.06 26.53
CA VAL A 456 -6.55 -4.74 27.19
C VAL A 456 -7.58 -3.86 26.49
N GLU A 457 -7.59 -3.80 25.15
CA GLU A 457 -8.56 -2.97 24.39
C GLU A 457 -10.01 -3.36 24.70
N HIS A 458 -10.29 -4.63 25.03
CA HIS A 458 -11.62 -5.07 25.44
C HIS A 458 -12.11 -4.55 26.79
N PHE A 459 -11.23 -4.02 27.64
CA PHE A 459 -11.59 -3.46 28.94
C PHE A 459 -11.73 -1.93 28.94
N VAL A 460 -11.29 -1.27 27.87
CA VAL A 460 -11.20 0.21 27.79
C VAL A 460 -12.34 0.82 26.95
N ALA A 461 -13.00 0.04 26.09
CA ALA A 461 -14.24 0.40 25.40
C ALA A 461 -15.46 0.02 26.24
#